data_AF-E0W063-F1
#
_entry.id   AF-E0W063-F1
#
_cell.length_a   1.000
_cell.length_b   1.000
_cell.length_c   1.000
_cell.angle_alpha   90.00
_cell.angle_beta   90.00
_cell.angle_gamma   90.00
#
_symmetry.space_group_name_H-M   'P 1'
#
loop_
_entity.id
_entity.type
_entity.pdbx_description
1 polymer ?
#
loop_
_entity_poly.entity_id
_entity_poly.type
_entity_poly.pdbx_seq_one_letter_code
_entity_poly.pdbx_strand_id
1 'polypeptide(L)'
;MFEVNCNNNFVTCHVLLDSRMENVEINEKILRYESFINDVLKEDLKLIHGQLEKKNTDIAEWVQLKTVLITLNENDMMDGFKTKMDIGTNVFAQVNVADASKILVNVGCNLYVEFTIKEALKFTEQTIEYLNKQIKILRTTSAEIKARIKLVLHGIQELSNIK
;
A
#
# COMPACT_ATOMS: atom_id res chain seq x y z
N MET A 1 -59.00 -55.04 21.54
CA MET A 1 -58.11 -55.57 20.48
C MET A 1 -58.32 -54.71 19.25
N PHE A 2 -57.21 -54.28 18.65
CA PHE A 2 -57.03 -53.24 17.62
C PHE A 2 -57.02 -51.79 18.13
N GLU A 3 -55.83 -51.39 18.57
CA GLU A 3 -55.36 -50.01 18.55
C GLU A 3 -55.17 -49.55 17.11
N VAL A 4 -55.63 -48.34 16.78
CA VAL A 4 -55.03 -47.53 15.72
C VAL A 4 -54.80 -46.15 16.33
N ASN A 5 -53.55 -45.90 16.69
CA ASN A 5 -53.06 -44.69 17.32
C ASN A 5 -52.85 -43.62 16.24
N CYS A 6 -53.79 -42.70 16.11
CA CYS A 6 -53.56 -41.44 15.41
C CYS A 6 -52.72 -40.55 16.33
N ASN A 7 -51.42 -40.39 16.07
CA ASN A 7 -50.70 -39.21 16.55
C ASN A 7 -49.37 -38.96 15.80
N ASN A 8 -49.14 -37.68 15.50
CA ASN A 8 -47.86 -37.00 15.30
C ASN A 8 -47.05 -37.20 14.01
N ASN A 9 -47.60 -36.80 12.85
CA ASN A 9 -46.77 -36.53 11.66
C ASN A 9 -46.88 -35.11 11.08
N PHE A 10 -47.57 -34.18 11.76
CA PHE A 10 -47.70 -32.80 11.28
C PHE A 10 -46.70 -31.81 11.91
N VAL A 11 -46.13 -32.13 13.07
CA VAL A 11 -45.23 -31.21 13.80
C VAL A 11 -43.77 -31.33 13.34
N THR A 12 -43.36 -32.50 12.86
CA THR A 12 -41.98 -32.77 12.39
C THR A 12 -41.61 -32.03 11.11
N CYS A 13 -42.59 -31.62 10.29
CA CYS A 13 -42.32 -30.90 9.04
C CYS A 13 -42.00 -29.41 9.28
N HIS A 14 -42.67 -28.77 10.26
CA HIS A 14 -42.47 -27.34 10.55
C HIS A 14 -41.09 -27.06 11.15
N VAL A 15 -40.64 -27.90 12.09
CA VAL A 15 -39.35 -27.75 12.79
C VAL A 15 -38.14 -27.99 11.86
N LEU A 16 -38.29 -28.90 10.89
CA LEU A 16 -37.26 -29.16 9.86
C LEU A 16 -37.20 -28.07 8.78
N LEU A 17 -38.29 -27.32 8.55
CA LEU A 17 -38.31 -26.18 7.65
C LEU A 17 -37.67 -24.94 8.31
N ASP A 18 -37.95 -24.69 9.59
CA ASP A 18 -37.38 -23.57 10.34
C ASP A 18 -35.83 -23.67 10.46
N SER A 19 -35.30 -24.86 10.78
CA SER A 19 -33.85 -25.12 10.84
C SER A 19 -33.14 -25.07 9.47
N ARG A 20 -33.85 -25.39 8.38
CA ARG A 20 -33.36 -25.23 7.00
C ARG A 20 -33.34 -23.77 6.57
N MET A 21 -34.38 -23.00 6.92
CA MET A 21 -34.45 -21.57 6.60
C MET A 21 -33.36 -20.77 7.33
N GLU A 22 -33.09 -21.10 8.59
CA GLU A 22 -32.01 -20.47 9.38
C GLU A 22 -30.61 -20.75 8.80
N ASN A 23 -30.36 -21.96 8.32
CA ASN A 23 -29.11 -22.32 7.63
C ASN A 23 -28.93 -21.56 6.30
N VAL A 24 -30.01 -21.31 5.55
CA VAL A 24 -29.95 -20.55 4.29
C VAL A 24 -29.58 -19.09 4.58
N GLU A 25 -30.16 -18.47 5.61
CA GLU A 25 -29.87 -17.08 5.98
C GLU A 25 -28.43 -16.90 6.50
N ILE A 26 -27.88 -17.88 7.23
CA ILE A 26 -26.48 -17.87 7.68
C ILE A 26 -25.53 -17.96 6.48
N ASN A 27 -25.82 -18.85 5.51
CA ASN A 27 -24.98 -19.00 4.32
C ASN A 27 -24.99 -17.75 3.43
N GLU A 28 -26.11 -17.06 3.29
CA GLU A 28 -26.18 -15.78 2.57
C GLU A 28 -25.31 -14.69 3.24
N LYS A 29 -25.32 -14.63 4.58
CA LYS A 29 -24.47 -13.70 5.35
C LYS A 29 -22.99 -14.01 5.18
N ILE A 30 -22.60 -15.29 5.23
CA ILE A 30 -21.22 -15.73 4.98
C ILE A 30 -20.77 -15.29 3.58
N LEU A 31 -21.56 -15.60 2.55
CA LEU A 31 -21.23 -15.25 1.16
C LEU A 31 -21.08 -13.73 0.97
N ARG A 32 -21.93 -12.94 1.63
CA ARG A 32 -21.83 -11.48 1.63
C ARG A 32 -20.53 -10.99 2.29
N TYR A 33 -20.12 -11.58 3.41
CA TYR A 33 -18.88 -11.20 4.08
C TYR A 33 -17.64 -11.63 3.29
N GLU A 34 -17.67 -12.80 2.63
CA GLU A 34 -16.61 -13.25 1.74
C GLU A 34 -16.45 -12.32 0.53
N SER A 35 -17.57 -11.95 -0.12
CA SER A 35 -17.55 -10.95 -1.20
C SER A 35 -17.01 -9.61 -0.70
N PHE A 36 -17.44 -9.12 0.47
CA PHE A 36 -16.90 -7.88 1.02
C PHE A 36 -15.39 -7.92 1.29
N ILE A 37 -14.87 -9.03 1.82
CA ILE A 37 -13.43 -9.20 2.00
C ILE A 37 -12.70 -9.18 0.65
N ASN A 38 -13.20 -9.92 -0.34
CA ASN A 38 -12.52 -10.10 -1.61
C ASN A 38 -12.60 -8.87 -2.51
N ASP A 39 -13.79 -8.29 -2.63
CA ASP A 39 -14.09 -7.27 -3.64
C ASP A 39 -13.79 -5.86 -3.14
N VAL A 40 -13.74 -5.67 -1.80
CA VAL A 40 -13.48 -4.36 -1.20
C VAL A 40 -12.16 -4.37 -0.42
N LEU A 41 -12.07 -5.11 0.68
CA LEU A 41 -10.94 -4.97 1.60
C LEU A 41 -9.60 -5.40 0.98
N LYS A 42 -9.58 -6.45 0.15
CA LYS A 42 -8.37 -6.88 -0.56
C LYS A 42 -7.97 -5.89 -1.64
N GLU A 43 -8.92 -5.33 -2.38
CA GLU A 43 -8.63 -4.32 -3.40
C GLU A 43 -8.13 -3.02 -2.77
N ASP A 44 -8.73 -2.56 -1.67
CA ASP A 44 -8.23 -1.41 -0.90
C ASP A 44 -6.80 -1.64 -0.41
N LEU A 45 -6.52 -2.85 0.09
CA LEU A 45 -5.18 -3.21 0.54
C LEU A 45 -4.16 -3.18 -0.60
N LYS A 46 -4.55 -3.65 -1.79
CA LYS A 46 -3.73 -3.63 -3.00
C LYS A 46 -3.43 -2.20 -3.45
N LEU A 47 -4.43 -1.32 -3.41
CA LEU A 47 -4.26 0.10 -3.73
C LEU A 47 -3.27 0.77 -2.76
N ILE A 48 -3.41 0.55 -1.45
CA ILE A 48 -2.49 1.09 -0.45
C ILE A 48 -1.07 0.55 -0.64
N HIS A 49 -0.94 -0.75 -0.93
CA HIS A 49 0.37 -1.32 -1.18
C HIS A 49 1.03 -0.71 -2.42
N GLY A 50 0.28 -0.52 -3.50
CA GLY A 50 0.77 0.19 -4.69
C GLY A 50 1.19 1.63 -4.40
N GLN A 51 0.46 2.35 -3.54
CA GLN A 51 0.85 3.71 -3.11
C GLN A 51 2.12 3.70 -2.25
N LEU A 52 2.28 2.71 -1.37
CA LEU A 52 3.48 2.53 -0.55
C LEU A 52 4.71 2.27 -1.43
N GLU A 53 4.60 1.36 -2.39
CA GLU A 53 5.69 1.06 -3.31
C GLU A 53 6.14 2.31 -4.08
N LYS A 54 5.20 3.05 -4.66
CA LYS A 54 5.52 4.32 -5.35
C LYS A 54 6.28 5.29 -4.43
N LYS A 55 5.79 5.51 -3.20
CA LYS A 55 6.46 6.43 -2.26
C LYS A 55 7.83 5.92 -1.80
N ASN A 56 8.01 4.60 -1.66
CA ASN A 56 9.31 4.03 -1.34
C ASN A 56 10.31 4.24 -2.48
N THR A 57 9.87 4.08 -3.74
CA THR A 57 10.67 4.41 -4.92
C THR A 57 11.06 5.89 -4.92
N ASP A 58 10.09 6.79 -4.71
CA ASP A 58 10.36 8.23 -4.63
C ASP A 58 11.42 8.53 -3.55
N ILE A 59 11.30 7.95 -2.35
CA ILE A 59 12.29 8.14 -1.29
C ILE A 59 13.67 7.63 -1.70
N ALA A 60 13.76 6.48 -2.37
CA ALA A 60 15.04 5.93 -2.81
C ALA A 60 15.75 6.90 -3.77
N GLU A 61 15.03 7.51 -4.70
CA GLU A 61 15.55 8.53 -5.61
C GLU A 61 16.05 9.77 -4.85
N TRP A 62 15.25 10.27 -3.89
CA TRP A 62 15.65 11.42 -3.07
C TRP A 62 16.87 11.13 -2.19
N VAL A 63 16.98 9.92 -1.64
CA VAL A 63 18.14 9.49 -0.85
C VAL A 63 19.39 9.41 -1.73
N GLN A 64 19.27 8.86 -2.94
CA GLN A 64 20.38 8.84 -3.91
C GLN A 64 20.85 10.26 -4.25
N LEU A 65 19.91 11.17 -4.55
CA LEU A 65 20.23 12.57 -4.80
C LEU A 65 20.95 13.20 -3.60
N LYS A 66 20.44 13.00 -2.38
CA LYS A 66 21.08 13.50 -1.16
C LYS A 66 22.52 12.99 -1.03
N THR A 67 22.77 11.71 -1.27
CA THR A 67 24.13 11.13 -1.22
C THR A 67 25.05 11.81 -2.23
N VAL A 68 24.61 11.99 -3.48
CA VAL A 68 25.39 12.71 -4.51
C VAL A 68 25.72 14.13 -4.06
N LEU A 69 24.74 14.85 -3.51
CA LEU A 69 24.95 16.22 -3.03
C LEU A 69 25.95 16.32 -1.87
N ILE A 70 25.91 15.37 -0.94
CA ILE A 70 26.88 15.29 0.15
C ILE A 70 28.28 15.06 -0.44
N THR A 71 28.43 14.11 -1.36
CA THR A 71 29.72 13.84 -2.00
C THR A 71 30.25 15.06 -2.75
N LEU A 72 29.41 15.77 -3.50
CA LEU A 72 29.82 17.00 -4.21
C LEU A 72 30.26 18.09 -3.23
N ASN A 73 29.56 18.24 -2.10
CA ASN A 73 29.87 19.24 -1.08
C ASN A 73 31.16 18.92 -0.31
N GLU A 74 31.41 17.64 0.02
CA GLU A 74 32.58 17.21 0.81
C GLU A 74 33.88 17.21 0.00
N ASN A 75 33.82 16.95 -1.30
CA ASN A 75 35.00 16.87 -2.17
C ASN A 75 35.34 18.21 -2.85
N ASP A 76 34.67 19.30 -2.48
CA ASP A 76 34.85 20.64 -3.04
C ASP A 76 34.91 20.66 -4.58
N MET A 77 34.04 19.88 -5.23
CA MET A 77 34.02 19.71 -6.68
C MET A 77 33.36 20.89 -7.42
N MET A 78 33.33 22.07 -6.81
CA MET A 78 32.65 23.26 -7.33
C MET A 78 33.28 23.76 -8.63
N ASP A 79 34.61 23.65 -8.74
CA ASP A 79 35.40 24.12 -9.89
C ASP A 79 35.33 23.19 -11.12
N GLY A 80 34.42 22.22 -11.08
CA GLY A 80 34.15 21.30 -12.17
C GLY A 80 34.83 19.94 -12.02
N PHE A 81 34.25 18.95 -12.68
CA PHE A 81 34.73 17.57 -12.63
C PHE A 81 34.37 16.80 -13.91
N LYS A 82 35.13 15.74 -14.17
CA LYS A 82 34.85 14.80 -15.27
C LYS A 82 34.06 13.62 -14.75
N THR A 83 32.98 13.29 -15.43
CA THR A 83 32.14 12.12 -15.10
C THR A 83 31.72 11.37 -16.36
N LYS A 84 31.22 10.15 -16.19
CA LYS A 84 30.57 9.38 -17.26
C LYS A 84 29.08 9.37 -17.00
N MET A 85 28.30 9.79 -17.98
CA MET A 85 26.83 9.82 -17.89
C MET A 85 26.25 8.78 -18.85
N ASP A 86 25.31 7.98 -18.37
CA ASP A 86 24.53 7.09 -19.23
C ASP A 86 23.56 7.93 -20.07
N ILE A 87 23.60 7.75 -21.39
CA ILE A 87 22.71 8.42 -22.36
C ILE A 87 21.66 7.47 -22.95
N GLY A 88 21.63 6.22 -22.51
CA GLY A 88 20.64 5.20 -22.90
C GLY A 88 21.28 3.88 -23.32
N THR A 89 20.56 2.76 -23.12
CA THR A 89 20.96 1.41 -23.55
C THR A 89 22.39 1.04 -23.12
N ASN A 90 22.79 1.44 -21.90
CA ASN A 90 24.14 1.19 -21.36
C ASN A 90 25.26 1.81 -22.22
N VAL A 91 24.96 2.95 -22.86
CA VAL A 91 25.91 3.77 -23.62
C VAL A 91 26.29 4.97 -22.76
N PHE A 92 27.59 5.17 -22.56
CA PHE A 92 28.11 6.19 -21.66
C PHE A 92 28.85 7.29 -22.42
N ALA A 93 28.51 8.54 -22.15
CA ALA A 93 29.22 9.73 -22.63
C ALA A 93 30.15 10.26 -21.54
N GLN A 94 31.36 10.67 -21.90
CA GLN A 94 32.24 11.41 -21.00
C GLN A 94 31.82 12.88 -20.98
N VAL A 95 31.46 13.38 -19.81
CA VAL A 95 30.96 14.73 -19.59
C VAL A 95 31.96 15.49 -18.72
N ASN A 96 32.24 16.73 -19.08
CA ASN A 96 33.02 17.66 -18.28
C ASN A 96 32.07 18.73 -17.72
N VAL A 97 31.84 18.70 -16.41
CA VAL A 97 31.06 19.72 -15.72
C VAL A 97 31.99 20.91 -15.46
N ALA A 98 31.65 22.09 -15.98
CA ALA A 98 32.48 23.28 -15.87
C ALA A 98 32.28 24.04 -14.55
N ASP A 99 31.07 24.02 -14.01
CA ASP A 99 30.69 24.63 -12.74
C ASP A 99 29.65 23.73 -12.06
N ALA A 100 29.93 23.31 -10.83
CA ALA A 100 29.03 22.48 -10.03
C ALA A 100 28.43 23.23 -8.83
N SER A 101 28.61 24.55 -8.75
CA SER A 101 28.11 25.40 -7.65
C SER A 101 26.58 25.37 -7.52
N LYS A 102 25.89 25.09 -8.62
CA LYS A 102 24.44 25.05 -8.71
C LYS A 102 23.95 23.81 -9.42
N ILE A 103 22.75 23.38 -9.05
CA ILE A 103 22.07 22.23 -9.62
C ILE A 103 20.63 22.58 -9.99
N LEU A 104 20.08 21.86 -10.97
CA LEU A 104 18.65 21.93 -11.27
C LEU A 104 17.93 20.79 -10.54
N VAL A 105 17.00 21.15 -9.67
CA VAL A 105 16.17 20.19 -8.94
C VAL A 105 14.75 20.26 -9.48
N ASN A 106 14.17 19.11 -9.82
CA ASN A 106 12.76 19.01 -10.15
C ASN A 106 11.93 19.13 -8.87
N VAL A 107 11.12 20.18 -8.76
CA VAL A 107 10.25 20.41 -7.60
C VAL A 107 8.82 19.90 -7.82
N GLY A 108 8.55 19.30 -8.98
CA GLY A 108 7.25 18.75 -9.38
C GLY A 108 6.70 19.42 -10.64
N CYS A 109 5.70 18.79 -11.27
CA CYS A 109 5.06 19.29 -12.50
C CYS A 109 6.03 19.63 -13.65
N ASN A 110 7.14 18.90 -13.75
CA ASN A 110 8.24 19.19 -14.69
C ASN A 110 8.82 20.62 -14.56
N LEU A 111 8.71 21.21 -13.37
CA LEU A 111 9.32 22.48 -13.04
C LEU A 111 10.67 22.25 -12.38
N TYR A 112 11.70 22.87 -12.95
CA TYR A 112 13.06 22.81 -12.44
C TYR A 112 13.45 24.16 -11.88
N VAL A 113 14.03 24.14 -10.68
CA VAL A 113 14.54 25.33 -10.01
C VAL A 113 16.04 25.16 -9.80
N GLU A 114 16.77 26.24 -9.97
CA GLU A 114 18.20 26.30 -9.73
C GLU A 114 18.45 26.47 -8.23
N PHE A 115 19.17 25.53 -7.63
CA PHE A 115 19.53 25.50 -6.21
C PHE A 115 21.04 25.55 -6.05
N THR A 116 21.52 26.23 -5.00
CA THR A 116 22.86 25.93 -4.47
C THR A 116 22.84 24.56 -3.79
N ILE A 117 24.01 23.92 -3.66
CA ILE A 117 24.10 22.59 -3.03
C ILE A 117 23.55 22.58 -1.60
N LYS A 118 23.80 23.65 -0.82
CA LYS A 118 23.29 23.77 0.56
C LYS A 118 21.76 23.86 0.60
N GLU A 119 21.17 24.63 -0.30
CA GLU A 119 19.70 24.75 -0.38
C GLU A 119 19.08 23.43 -0.87
N ALA A 120 19.71 22.75 -1.83
CA ALA A 120 19.27 21.44 -2.30
C ALA A 120 19.34 20.38 -1.20
N LEU A 121 20.39 20.35 -0.38
CA LEU A 121 20.50 19.46 0.78
C LEU A 121 19.35 19.69 1.76
N LYS A 122 19.05 20.95 2.08
CA LYS A 122 17.91 21.28 2.95
C LYS A 122 16.58 20.87 2.33
N PHE A 123 16.39 21.09 1.03
CA PHE A 123 15.17 20.72 0.31
C PHE A 123 14.96 19.21 0.25
N THR A 124 16.01 18.44 -0.04
CA THR A 124 15.97 16.98 -0.07
C THR A 124 15.64 16.39 1.30
N GLU A 125 16.21 16.94 2.38
CA GLU A 125 15.88 16.54 3.75
C GLU A 125 14.40 16.75 4.09
N GLN A 126 13.87 17.94 3.80
CA GLN A 126 12.46 18.24 4.01
C GLN A 126 11.54 17.33 3.19
N THR A 127 11.93 17.04 1.96
CA THR A 127 11.16 16.16 1.06
C THR A 127 11.15 14.72 1.56
N ILE A 128 12.30 14.19 1.97
CA ILE A 128 12.41 12.85 2.56
C ILE A 128 11.58 12.76 3.84
N GLU A 129 11.63 13.77 4.71
CA GLU A 129 10.82 13.80 5.94
C GLU A 129 9.32 13.79 5.63
N TYR A 130 8.90 14.61 4.65
CA TYR A 130 7.51 14.65 4.19
C TYR A 130 7.03 13.30 3.64
N LEU A 131 7.81 12.67 2.77
CA LEU A 131 7.47 11.36 2.21
C LEU A 131 7.40 10.28 3.29
N ASN A 132 8.31 10.29 4.26
CA ASN A 132 8.28 9.37 5.40
C ASN A 132 7.01 9.51 6.25
N LYS A 133 6.55 10.75 6.49
CA LYS A 133 5.27 10.98 7.18
C LYS A 133 4.10 10.35 6.41
N GLN A 134 4.07 10.53 5.10
CA GLN A 134 3.02 9.95 4.24
C GLN A 134 3.07 8.42 4.25
N ILE A 135 4.26 7.83 4.18
CA ILE A 135 4.43 6.36 4.28
C ILE A 135 3.95 5.85 5.64
N LYS A 136 4.24 6.56 6.73
CA LYS A 136 3.77 6.17 8.06
C LYS A 136 2.24 6.08 8.11
N ILE A 137 1.55 7.08 7.55
CA ILE A 137 0.08 7.10 7.47
C ILE A 137 -0.41 5.88 6.68
N LEU A 138 0.12 5.65 5.48
CA LEU A 138 -0.27 4.52 4.63
C LEU A 138 -0.01 3.16 5.29
N ARG A 139 1.10 3.01 6.02
CA ARG A 139 1.41 1.79 6.78
C ARG A 139 0.39 1.55 7.88
N THR A 140 0.00 2.59 8.61
CA THR A 140 -1.06 2.50 9.61
C THR A 140 -2.39 2.10 8.98
N THR A 141 -2.81 2.75 7.88
CA THR A 141 -4.04 2.40 7.18
C THR A 141 -4.01 0.96 6.65
N SER A 142 -2.86 0.51 6.11
CA SER A 142 -2.69 -0.90 5.69
C SER A 142 -2.86 -1.87 6.87
N ALA A 143 -2.31 -1.55 8.04
CA ALA A 143 -2.46 -2.36 9.24
C ALA A 143 -3.92 -2.42 9.72
N GLU A 144 -4.64 -1.29 9.67
CA GLU A 144 -6.07 -1.22 10.00
C GLU A 144 -6.93 -2.08 9.07
N ILE A 145 -6.70 -2.02 7.76
CA ILE A 145 -7.43 -2.86 6.80
C ILE A 145 -7.13 -4.34 7.04
N LYS A 146 -5.87 -4.71 7.28
CA LYS A 146 -5.49 -6.09 7.63
C LYS A 146 -6.19 -6.56 8.91
N ALA A 147 -6.32 -5.70 9.91
CA ALA A 147 -7.05 -6.02 11.13
C ALA A 147 -8.55 -6.23 10.85
N ARG A 148 -9.18 -5.36 10.05
CA ARG A 148 -10.58 -5.52 9.64
C ARG A 148 -10.83 -6.84 8.91
N ILE A 149 -9.97 -7.20 7.95
CA ILE A 149 -10.04 -8.50 7.26
C ILE A 149 -10.00 -9.65 8.26
N LYS A 150 -9.05 -9.62 9.21
CA LYS A 150 -8.94 -10.66 10.24
C LYS A 150 -10.20 -10.76 11.09
N LEU A 151 -10.77 -9.64 11.53
CA LEU A 151 -11.99 -9.62 12.34
C LEU A 151 -13.18 -10.25 11.58
N VAL A 152 -13.38 -9.88 10.30
CA VAL A 152 -14.46 -10.45 9.49
C VAL A 152 -14.26 -11.94 9.26
N LEU A 153 -13.03 -12.39 9.01
CA LEU A 153 -12.72 -13.82 8.86
C LEU A 153 -13.01 -14.62 10.15
N HIS A 154 -12.69 -14.07 11.32
CA HIS A 154 -13.04 -14.72 12.59
C HIS A 154 -14.57 -14.80 12.77
N GLY A 155 -15.30 -13.73 12.43
CA GLY A 155 -16.76 -13.73 12.46
C GLY A 155 -17.38 -14.77 11.52
N ILE A 156 -16.85 -14.94 10.30
CA ILE A 156 -17.28 -16.00 9.37
C ILE A 156 -17.03 -17.38 9.98
N GLN A 157 -15.86 -17.59 10.60
CA GLN A 157 -15.50 -18.87 11.22
C GLN A 157 -16.44 -19.21 12.38
N GLU A 158 -16.81 -18.23 13.21
CA GLU A 158 -17.80 -18.42 14.27
C GLU A 158 -19.17 -18.78 13.69
N LEU A 159 -19.65 -18.03 12.68
CA LEU A 159 -20.92 -18.30 12.01
C LEU A 159 -20.97 -19.69 11.36
N SER A 160 -19.86 -20.14 10.78
CA SER A 160 -19.76 -21.48 10.17
C SER A 160 -19.69 -22.62 11.21
N ASN A 161 -19.33 -22.30 12.46
CA ASN A 161 -19.26 -23.27 13.56
C ASN A 161 -20.57 -23.37 14.34
N ILE A 162 -21.50 -22.42 14.16
CA ILE A 162 -22.89 -22.53 14.63
C ILE A 162 -23.60 -23.50 13.67
N LYS A 163 -23.46 -24.80 13.93
CA LYS A 163 -24.20 -25.88 13.27
C LYS A 163 -25.19 -26.51 14.23
#